data_AF-A0AAV2YWD4-F1
#
_entry.id   AF-A0AAV2YWD4-F1
#
_cell.length_a   1.000
_cell.length_b   1.000
_cell.length_c   1.000
_cell.angle_alpha   90.00
_cell.angle_beta   90.00
_cell.angle_gamma   90.00
#
_symmetry.space_group_name_H-M   'P 1'
#
loop_
_entity.id
_entity.type
_entity.pdbx_description
1 polymer ?
#
loop_
_entity_poly.entity_id
_entity_poly.type
_entity_poly.pdbx_seq_one_letter_code
_entity_poly.pdbx_strand_id
1 'polypeptide(L)'
;CTRPLRVIESDHVCQDAFARKWKKFTTDGIDKLLVITDFDYTLTPFTNPDGQRGSSSHGVLTHCSVMDPSVPALGRELFLHYYPIEQSATLTNEEKLPFLMTREMIRQAVEENGVHFRSGFHEIFRVLADANVPTLLFSAGLYDVIHEILDQEYAKTTHSKPPSNVHVVGNMMQFDENGKCVGFDGKLIHSLNKNASVLLDTPFWHHCQMERRHNILLLGDSLGDANMAKGLDYTEDEIIRIGVLNSYVPERLQDYLDTFDVVLTNDASLHAVELLLHQVQMVPPASK
;
A
#
# COMPACT_ATOMS: atom_id res chain seq x y z
N CYS A 1 -28.61 8.37 16.12
CA CYS A 1 -27.80 9.39 16.81
C CYS A 1 -26.61 9.72 15.90
N THR A 2 -26.83 10.55 14.90
CA THR A 2 -25.89 10.90 13.83
C THR A 2 -24.90 11.94 14.36
N ARG A 3 -23.71 11.50 14.77
CA ARG A 3 -22.59 12.42 14.95
C ARG A 3 -22.13 12.86 13.54
N PRO A 4 -22.10 14.16 13.23
CA PRO A 4 -21.47 14.62 12.00
C PRO A 4 -20.00 14.20 12.02
N LEU A 5 -19.51 13.73 10.87
CA LEU A 5 -18.09 13.48 10.65
C LEU A 5 -17.31 14.70 11.13
N ARG A 6 -16.39 14.50 12.09
CA ARG A 6 -15.26 15.41 12.22
C ARG A 6 -14.35 15.14 11.02
N VAL A 7 -14.67 15.77 9.89
CA VAL A 7 -13.62 16.15 8.95
C VAL A 7 -12.62 16.92 9.80
N ILE A 8 -11.40 16.40 9.89
CA ILE A 8 -10.33 16.98 10.70
C ILE A 8 -10.27 18.47 10.35
N GLU A 9 -10.49 19.32 11.36
CA GLU A 9 -10.36 20.77 11.27
C GLU A 9 -8.95 21.08 10.75
N SER A 10 -8.86 21.40 9.46
CA SER A 10 -7.76 22.20 8.96
C SER A 10 -8.39 23.26 8.08
N ASP A 11 -8.22 24.51 8.48
CA ASP A 11 -8.62 25.69 7.72
C ASP A 11 -7.81 25.85 6.41
N HIS A 12 -7.10 24.82 5.95
CA HIS A 12 -6.07 24.88 4.91
C HIS A 12 -6.29 23.87 3.77
N VAL A 13 -7.14 22.85 3.91
CA VAL A 13 -7.64 22.11 2.74
C VAL A 13 -8.60 23.02 2.00
N CYS A 14 -8.38 23.23 0.69
CA CYS A 14 -9.35 23.90 -0.15
C CYS A 14 -10.62 23.06 -0.20
N GLN A 15 -11.55 23.30 0.74
CA GLN A 15 -12.79 22.55 0.90
C GLN A 15 -13.59 22.49 -0.41
N ASP A 16 -13.49 23.56 -1.21
CA ASP A 16 -14.10 23.63 -2.54
C ASP A 16 -13.50 22.63 -3.53
N ALA A 17 -12.20 22.37 -3.48
CA ALA A 17 -11.55 21.40 -4.37
C ALA A 17 -11.94 19.96 -4.05
N PHE A 18 -11.88 19.59 -2.76
CA PHE A 18 -12.34 18.26 -2.33
C PHE A 18 -13.82 18.06 -2.63
N ALA A 19 -14.67 19.06 -2.37
CA ALA A 19 -16.10 18.96 -2.65
C ALA A 19 -16.41 18.72 -4.15
N ARG A 20 -15.63 19.34 -5.06
CA ARG A 20 -15.76 19.11 -6.51
C ARG A 20 -15.37 17.68 -6.89
N LYS A 21 -14.19 17.22 -6.45
CA LYS A 21 -13.72 15.83 -6.63
C LYS A 21 -14.76 14.84 -6.09
N TRP A 22 -15.23 15.06 -4.88
CA TRP A 22 -16.20 14.19 -4.21
C TRP A 22 -17.54 14.13 -4.93
N LYS A 23 -18.03 15.28 -5.42
CA LYS A 23 -19.25 15.32 -6.25
C LYS A 23 -19.09 14.47 -7.51
N LYS A 24 -17.92 14.51 -8.16
CA LYS A 24 -17.65 13.67 -9.32
C LYS A 24 -17.63 12.18 -8.97
N PHE A 25 -16.91 11.79 -7.92
CA PHE A 25 -16.84 10.39 -7.46
C PHE A 25 -18.23 9.82 -7.14
N THR A 26 -19.05 10.60 -6.44
CA THR A 26 -20.42 10.20 -6.09
C THR A 26 -21.35 10.19 -7.30
N THR A 27 -21.20 11.10 -8.25
CA THR A 27 -22.01 11.12 -9.49
C THR A 27 -21.69 9.93 -10.40
N ASP A 28 -20.41 9.60 -10.54
CA ASP A 28 -19.94 8.51 -11.41
C ASP A 28 -20.17 7.13 -10.79
N GLY A 29 -20.14 7.05 -9.46
CA GLY A 29 -20.39 5.82 -8.70
C GLY A 29 -19.20 4.86 -8.63
N ILE A 30 -19.38 3.78 -7.85
CA ILE A 30 -18.32 2.81 -7.53
C ILE A 30 -17.81 2.05 -8.76
N ASP A 31 -18.64 1.91 -9.79
CA ASP A 31 -18.27 1.26 -11.06
C ASP A 31 -17.19 2.02 -11.85
N LYS A 32 -16.92 3.28 -11.50
CA LYS A 32 -15.85 4.09 -12.11
C LYS A 32 -14.61 4.22 -11.25
N LEU A 33 -14.65 3.66 -10.04
CA LEU A 33 -13.56 3.69 -9.08
C LEU A 33 -12.47 2.68 -9.45
N LEU A 34 -11.23 3.07 -9.21
CA LEU A 34 -10.09 2.20 -8.95
C LEU A 34 -9.36 2.70 -7.70
N VAL A 35 -8.68 1.79 -7.00
CA VAL A 35 -7.90 2.11 -5.79
C VAL A 35 -6.43 1.86 -6.05
N ILE A 36 -5.58 2.82 -5.69
CA ILE A 36 -4.12 2.67 -5.67
C ILE A 36 -3.65 3.01 -4.26
N THR A 37 -3.12 2.03 -3.54
CA THR A 37 -2.70 2.21 -2.15
C THR A 37 -1.28 1.73 -1.96
N ASP A 38 -0.51 2.44 -1.15
CA ASP A 38 0.66 1.86 -0.53
C ASP A 38 0.25 0.79 0.51
N PHE A 39 1.19 -0.01 0.99
CA PHE A 39 0.95 -1.11 1.92
C PHE A 39 1.50 -0.80 3.33
N ASP A 40 2.82 -0.61 3.43
CA ASP A 40 3.53 -0.47 4.69
C ASP A 40 3.18 0.85 5.36
N TYR A 41 2.72 0.82 6.61
CA TYR A 41 2.30 2.01 7.36
C TYR A 41 1.10 2.78 6.76
N THR A 42 0.56 2.32 5.63
CA THR A 42 -0.69 2.80 5.03
C THR A 42 -1.84 1.87 5.37
N LEU A 43 -1.75 0.59 4.99
CA LEU A 43 -2.74 -0.44 5.34
C LEU A 43 -2.39 -1.13 6.66
N THR A 44 -1.10 -1.29 6.93
CA THR A 44 -0.57 -1.70 8.25
C THR A 44 -0.36 -0.46 9.12
N PRO A 45 -0.47 -0.56 10.45
CA PRO A 45 -0.23 0.56 11.34
C PRO A 45 1.26 0.84 11.54
N PHE A 46 1.57 2.08 11.88
CA PHE A 46 2.93 2.49 12.23
C PHE A 46 3.33 2.01 13.63
N THR A 47 2.36 1.82 14.51
CA THR A 47 2.55 1.42 15.90
C THR A 47 1.69 0.20 16.21
N ASN A 48 2.29 -0.80 16.83
CA ASN A 48 1.60 -1.99 17.30
C ASN A 48 0.75 -1.68 18.56
N PRO A 49 -0.21 -2.55 18.94
CA PRO A 49 -1.03 -2.36 20.13
C PRO A 49 -0.23 -2.30 21.44
N ASP A 50 0.98 -2.86 21.46
CA ASP A 50 1.90 -2.81 22.60
C ASP A 50 2.74 -1.51 22.66
N GLY A 51 2.54 -0.60 21.70
CA GLY A 51 3.25 0.68 21.60
C GLY A 51 4.60 0.60 20.87
N GLN A 52 5.03 -0.59 20.43
CA GLN A 52 6.25 -0.74 19.64
C GLN A 52 6.03 -0.34 18.18
N ARG A 53 7.13 -0.11 17.46
CA ARG A 53 7.08 0.20 16.02
C ARG A 53 6.56 -1.01 15.25
N GLY A 54 5.57 -0.78 14.39
CA GLY A 54 5.09 -1.79 13.45
C GLY A 54 6.16 -2.17 12.42
N SER A 55 6.17 -3.44 12.03
CA SER A 55 7.08 -3.95 10.99
C SER A 55 6.56 -3.59 9.60
N SER A 56 7.40 -2.97 8.77
CA SER A 56 7.19 -2.95 7.32
C SER A 56 7.44 -4.34 6.73
N SER A 57 7.13 -4.54 5.45
CA SER A 57 7.44 -5.78 4.72
C SER A 57 8.93 -6.13 4.75
N HIS A 58 9.82 -5.12 4.66
CA HIS A 58 11.25 -5.31 4.92
C HIS A 58 11.54 -5.60 6.41
N GLY A 59 10.85 -4.88 7.30
CA GLY A 59 10.95 -5.01 8.75
C GLY A 59 10.64 -6.41 9.28
N VAL A 60 9.67 -7.10 8.67
CA VAL A 60 9.32 -8.49 9.01
C VAL A 60 10.54 -9.39 8.92
N LEU A 61 11.39 -9.18 7.92
CA LEU A 61 12.57 -9.98 7.70
C LEU A 61 13.75 -9.54 8.56
N THR A 62 13.96 -8.23 8.78
CA THR A 62 15.05 -7.76 9.67
C THR A 62 14.89 -8.25 11.10
N HIS A 63 13.65 -8.31 11.59
CA HIS A 63 13.36 -8.59 12.99
C HIS A 63 13.04 -10.06 13.27
N CYS A 64 13.04 -10.91 12.24
CA CYS A 64 12.76 -12.33 12.39
C CYS A 64 13.96 -13.08 13.01
N SER A 65 13.65 -14.01 13.92
CA SER A 65 14.65 -14.84 14.60
C SER A 65 15.27 -15.89 13.67
N VAL A 66 14.61 -16.17 12.55
CA VAL A 66 14.96 -17.18 11.55
C VAL A 66 16.14 -16.72 10.67
N MET A 67 16.48 -15.43 10.66
CA MET A 67 17.70 -14.93 10.00
C MET A 67 18.96 -15.39 10.76
N ASP A 68 19.87 -16.09 10.06
CA ASP A 68 21.12 -16.63 10.62
C ASP A 68 21.88 -15.54 11.44
N PRO A 69 22.13 -15.77 12.75
CA PRO A 69 22.82 -14.82 13.63
C PRO A 69 24.21 -14.38 13.13
N SER A 70 24.84 -15.15 12.24
CA SER A 70 26.12 -14.82 11.62
C SER A 70 26.02 -13.72 10.56
N VAL A 71 24.82 -13.40 10.06
CA VAL A 71 24.60 -12.27 9.16
C VAL A 71 24.78 -10.97 9.96
N PRO A 72 25.82 -10.17 9.66
CA PRO A 72 26.10 -8.95 10.43
C PRO A 72 24.86 -8.04 10.44
N ALA A 73 24.57 -7.38 11.56
CA ALA A 73 23.46 -6.43 11.66
C ALA A 73 23.51 -5.37 10.54
N LEU A 74 24.72 -4.94 10.17
CA LEU A 74 24.99 -4.05 9.04
C LEU A 74 24.66 -4.68 7.68
N GLY A 75 24.87 -5.98 7.49
CA GLY A 75 24.48 -6.70 6.27
C GLY A 75 22.97 -6.86 6.12
N ARG A 76 22.24 -7.06 7.23
CA ARG A 76 20.76 -7.08 7.27
C ARG A 76 20.19 -5.71 6.93
N GLU A 77 20.77 -4.66 7.51
CA GLU A 77 20.38 -3.27 7.27
C GLU A 77 20.73 -2.83 5.83
N LEU A 78 21.92 -3.16 5.32
CA LEU A 78 22.34 -2.83 3.96
C LEU A 78 21.53 -3.56 2.89
N PHE A 79 21.21 -4.84 3.08
CA PHE A 79 20.41 -5.63 2.13
C PHE A 79 18.98 -5.07 1.96
N LEU A 80 18.38 -4.58 3.05
CA LEU A 80 16.99 -4.11 3.05
C LEU A 80 16.85 -2.60 2.86
N HIS A 81 17.91 -1.82 3.17
CA HIS A 81 17.93 -0.36 3.02
C HIS A 81 18.61 0.09 1.71
N TYR A 82 19.52 -0.72 1.15
CA TYR A 82 20.30 -0.36 -0.03
C TYR A 82 20.16 -1.39 -1.16
N TYR A 83 18.95 -1.49 -1.70
CA TYR A 83 18.71 -2.09 -3.01
C TYR A 83 19.61 -1.54 -4.16
N PRO A 84 20.26 -0.34 -4.11
CA PRO A 84 21.28 0.03 -5.09
C PRO A 84 22.55 -0.84 -5.08
N ILE A 85 22.75 -1.67 -4.05
CA ILE A 85 23.94 -2.49 -3.88
C ILE A 85 23.89 -3.78 -4.72
N GLU A 86 22.70 -4.29 -5.02
CA GLU A 86 22.56 -5.50 -5.85
C GLU A 86 23.11 -5.27 -7.28
N GLN A 87 22.97 -4.04 -7.79
CA GLN A 87 23.52 -3.58 -9.07
C GLN A 87 24.97 -3.07 -8.98
N SER A 88 25.62 -3.12 -7.82
CA SER A 88 27.02 -2.72 -7.68
C SER A 88 27.91 -3.70 -8.44
N ALA A 89 28.67 -3.18 -9.43
CA ALA A 89 29.72 -3.90 -10.14
C ALA A 89 30.99 -4.10 -9.30
N THR A 90 31.02 -3.59 -8.06
CA THR A 90 32.23 -3.55 -7.21
C THR A 90 32.20 -4.50 -6.02
N LEU A 91 31.05 -5.10 -5.69
CA LEU A 91 30.95 -6.07 -4.60
C LEU A 91 31.05 -7.50 -5.11
N THR A 92 31.72 -8.33 -4.33
CA THR A 92 31.84 -9.77 -4.56
C THR A 92 30.53 -10.49 -4.26
N ASN A 93 30.34 -11.68 -4.84
CA ASN A 93 29.13 -12.49 -4.59
C ASN A 93 28.97 -12.88 -3.11
N GLU A 94 30.06 -13.01 -2.35
CA GLU A 94 30.01 -13.23 -0.89
C GLU A 94 29.53 -12.00 -0.10
N GLU A 95 29.79 -10.79 -0.61
CA GLU A 95 29.37 -9.54 0.05
C GLU A 95 27.93 -9.13 -0.28
N LYS A 96 27.33 -9.68 -1.34
CA LYS A 96 25.96 -9.37 -1.79
C LYS A 96 24.85 -10.06 -0.99
N LEU A 97 25.21 -10.92 -0.04
CA LEU A 97 24.38 -11.80 0.80
C LEU A 97 22.83 -11.77 0.61
N PRO A 98 22.26 -12.39 -0.44
CA PRO A 98 20.84 -12.74 -0.50
C PRO A 98 20.60 -14.21 -0.07
N PHE A 99 21.64 -14.93 0.38
CA PHE A 99 21.69 -16.39 0.26
C PHE A 99 20.95 -17.23 1.30
N LEU A 100 20.13 -16.68 2.17
CA LEU A 100 19.51 -17.52 3.20
C LEU A 100 18.01 -17.40 3.31
N MET A 101 17.34 -16.52 2.57
CA MET A 101 15.89 -16.44 2.72
C MET A 101 15.19 -17.48 1.86
N THR A 102 14.38 -18.33 2.50
CA THR A 102 13.51 -19.28 1.80
C THR A 102 12.04 -18.88 1.95
N ARG A 103 11.16 -19.42 1.10
CA ARG A 103 9.70 -19.21 1.24
C ARG A 103 9.20 -19.60 2.63
N GLU A 104 9.73 -20.68 3.19
CA GLU A 104 9.37 -21.14 4.53
C GLU A 104 9.80 -20.15 5.61
N MET A 105 10.98 -19.53 5.46
CA MET A 105 11.43 -18.50 6.40
C MET A 105 10.60 -17.22 6.31
N ILE A 106 10.11 -16.86 5.12
CA ILE A 106 9.18 -15.72 4.97
C ILE A 106 7.88 -16.02 5.71
N ARG A 107 7.32 -17.22 5.52
CA ARG A 107 6.12 -17.68 6.24
C ARG A 107 6.29 -17.59 7.75
N GLN A 108 7.38 -18.15 8.27
CA GLN A 108 7.69 -18.12 9.70
C GLN A 108 7.92 -16.69 10.20
N ALA A 109 8.61 -15.85 9.43
CA ALA A 109 8.86 -14.45 9.79
C ALA A 109 7.56 -13.66 9.93
N VAL A 110 6.61 -13.84 9.01
CA VAL A 110 5.29 -13.21 9.06
C VAL A 110 4.50 -13.70 10.28
N GLU A 111 4.55 -15.01 10.56
CA GLU A 111 3.88 -15.61 11.72
C GLU A 111 4.45 -15.09 13.05
N GLU A 112 5.77 -14.96 13.16
CA GLU A 112 6.47 -14.44 14.35
C GLU A 112 6.20 -12.94 14.60
N ASN A 113 6.18 -12.12 13.54
CA ASN A 113 6.06 -10.67 13.68
C ASN A 113 4.61 -10.20 13.91
N GLY A 114 3.61 -11.01 13.57
CA GLY A 114 2.21 -10.69 13.83
C GLY A 114 1.75 -9.38 13.18
N VAL A 115 2.10 -9.16 11.90
CA VAL A 115 1.64 -7.99 11.14
C VAL A 115 0.11 -7.99 11.11
N HIS A 116 -0.48 -6.85 11.47
CA HIS A 116 -1.92 -6.64 11.47
C HIS A 116 -2.28 -5.41 10.64
N PHE A 117 -3.55 -5.33 10.28
CA PHE A 117 -4.08 -4.24 9.48
C PHE A 117 -4.77 -3.20 10.35
N ARG A 118 -4.79 -1.95 9.86
CA ARG A 118 -5.59 -0.87 10.47
C ARG A 118 -7.06 -1.26 10.50
N SER A 119 -7.78 -0.86 11.54
CA SER A 119 -9.23 -0.98 11.58
C SER A 119 -9.87 -0.33 10.35
N GLY A 120 -10.85 -1.01 9.76
CA GLY A 120 -11.48 -0.66 8.49
C GLY A 120 -10.96 -1.44 7.27
N PHE A 121 -9.77 -2.05 7.35
CA PHE A 121 -9.18 -2.82 6.23
C PHE A 121 -10.13 -3.87 5.64
N HIS A 122 -10.64 -4.79 6.48
CA HIS A 122 -11.49 -5.89 6.02
C HIS A 122 -12.78 -5.39 5.35
N GLU A 123 -13.41 -4.35 5.90
CA GLU A 123 -14.65 -3.80 5.36
C GLU A 123 -14.41 -3.05 4.04
N ILE A 124 -13.35 -2.25 3.96
CA ILE A 124 -12.92 -1.59 2.71
C ILE A 124 -12.71 -2.63 1.61
N PHE A 125 -11.93 -3.67 1.88
CA PHE A 125 -11.61 -4.68 0.88
C PHE A 125 -12.82 -5.54 0.50
N ARG A 126 -13.75 -5.77 1.44
CA ARG A 126 -15.04 -6.41 1.14
C ARG A 126 -15.89 -5.56 0.19
N VAL A 127 -16.06 -4.26 0.49
CA VAL A 127 -16.84 -3.34 -0.36
C VAL A 127 -16.25 -3.25 -1.78
N LEU A 128 -14.92 -3.14 -1.87
CA LEU A 128 -14.22 -3.10 -3.15
C LEU A 128 -14.38 -4.41 -3.93
N ALA A 129 -14.29 -5.56 -3.25
CA ALA A 129 -14.47 -6.88 -3.86
C ALA A 129 -15.91 -7.09 -4.36
N ASP A 130 -16.91 -6.74 -3.55
CA ASP A 130 -18.33 -6.89 -3.90
C ASP A 130 -18.71 -6.07 -5.15
N ALA A 131 -18.07 -4.92 -5.34
CA ALA A 131 -18.24 -4.05 -6.51
C ALA A 131 -17.20 -4.30 -7.63
N ASN A 132 -16.37 -5.32 -7.50
CA ASN A 132 -15.27 -5.66 -8.40
C ASN A 132 -14.39 -4.44 -8.76
N VAL A 133 -14.07 -3.60 -7.78
CA VAL A 133 -13.22 -2.41 -7.95
C VAL A 133 -11.76 -2.85 -8.05
N PRO A 134 -11.05 -2.57 -9.16
CA PRO A 134 -9.63 -2.88 -9.26
C PRO A 134 -8.84 -2.17 -8.16
N THR A 135 -8.12 -2.93 -7.35
CA THR A 135 -7.36 -2.44 -6.20
C THR A 135 -5.90 -2.81 -6.35
N LEU A 136 -5.03 -1.82 -6.45
CA LEU A 136 -3.59 -2.00 -6.58
C LEU A 136 -2.89 -1.64 -5.27
N LEU A 137 -2.19 -2.61 -4.69
CA LEU A 137 -1.21 -2.43 -3.64
C LEU A 137 0.13 -2.13 -4.32
N PHE A 138 0.46 -0.86 -4.46
CA PHE A 138 1.69 -0.41 -5.06
C PHE A 138 2.68 -0.09 -3.95
N SER A 139 3.61 -1.00 -3.67
CA SER A 139 4.54 -0.91 -2.56
C SER A 139 6.00 -0.87 -3.03
N ALA A 140 6.83 -0.10 -2.34
CA ALA A 140 8.29 -0.21 -2.45
C ALA A 140 8.86 -1.37 -1.60
N GLY A 141 7.98 -2.11 -0.95
CA GLY A 141 8.30 -3.27 -0.12
C GLY A 141 8.51 -4.55 -0.92
N LEU A 142 8.49 -5.66 -0.18
CA LEU A 142 8.78 -6.99 -0.70
C LEU A 142 7.49 -7.71 -1.10
N TYR A 143 7.31 -7.98 -2.39
CA TYR A 143 6.10 -8.58 -2.95
C TYR A 143 5.74 -9.90 -2.26
N ASP A 144 6.69 -10.81 -2.11
CA ASP A 144 6.46 -12.14 -1.52
C ASP A 144 6.06 -12.05 -0.04
N VAL A 145 6.62 -11.09 0.69
CA VAL A 145 6.26 -10.86 2.10
C VAL A 145 4.86 -10.26 2.20
N ILE A 146 4.51 -9.30 1.34
CA ILE A 146 3.16 -8.71 1.29
C ILE A 146 2.12 -9.79 0.98
N HIS A 147 2.40 -10.67 0.00
CA HIS A 147 1.53 -11.79 -0.32
C HIS A 147 1.35 -12.75 0.85
N GLU A 148 2.44 -13.12 1.53
CA GLU A 148 2.36 -13.99 2.69
C GLU A 148 1.58 -13.34 3.86
N ILE A 149 1.76 -12.04 4.11
CA ILE A 149 0.96 -11.30 5.11
C ILE A 149 -0.54 -11.35 4.76
N LEU A 150 -0.89 -11.09 3.50
CA LEU A 150 -2.28 -11.14 3.03
C LEU A 150 -2.85 -12.56 3.13
N ASP A 151 -2.11 -13.58 2.69
CA ASP A 151 -2.56 -14.97 2.73
C ASP A 151 -2.80 -15.44 4.17
N GLN A 152 -1.88 -15.14 5.10
CA GLN A 152 -2.06 -15.47 6.52
C GLN A 152 -3.22 -14.70 7.15
N GLU A 153 -3.41 -13.42 6.80
CA GLU A 153 -4.53 -12.65 7.32
C GLU A 153 -5.88 -13.19 6.83
N TYR A 154 -6.01 -13.46 5.53
CA TYR A 154 -7.26 -13.97 4.96
C TYR A 154 -7.53 -15.43 5.30
N ALA A 155 -6.51 -16.24 5.60
CA ALA A 155 -6.68 -17.60 6.13
C ALA A 155 -7.44 -17.64 7.46
N LYS A 156 -7.43 -16.54 8.23
CA LYS A 156 -8.20 -16.39 9.49
C LYS A 156 -9.68 -16.03 9.25
N THR A 157 -10.04 -15.71 8.01
CA THR A 157 -11.39 -15.25 7.62
C THR A 157 -12.19 -16.32 6.90
N THR A 158 -13.49 -16.08 6.67
CA THR A 158 -14.36 -16.97 5.89
C THR A 158 -13.99 -17.04 4.40
N HIS A 159 -13.28 -16.05 3.87
CA HIS A 159 -12.89 -16.01 2.45
C HIS A 159 -11.63 -16.85 2.16
N SER A 160 -10.83 -17.20 3.17
CA SER A 160 -9.60 -18.03 3.12
C SER A 160 -8.47 -17.54 2.20
N LYS A 161 -8.73 -16.58 1.33
CA LYS A 161 -7.80 -15.98 0.37
C LYS A 161 -8.09 -14.49 0.16
N PRO A 162 -7.08 -13.69 -0.22
CA PRO A 162 -7.30 -12.31 -0.63
C PRO A 162 -8.29 -12.19 -1.81
N PRO A 163 -9.07 -11.10 -1.90
CA PRO A 163 -9.99 -10.89 -3.01
C PRO A 163 -9.28 -10.84 -4.38
N SER A 164 -9.89 -11.41 -5.42
CA SER A 164 -9.27 -11.51 -6.75
C SER A 164 -9.10 -10.18 -7.49
N ASN A 165 -9.77 -9.12 -7.04
CA ASN A 165 -9.64 -7.76 -7.56
C ASN A 165 -8.44 -7.00 -6.94
N VAL A 166 -7.69 -7.64 -6.04
CA VAL A 166 -6.48 -7.10 -5.41
C VAL A 166 -5.25 -7.53 -6.22
N HIS A 167 -4.46 -6.55 -6.64
CA HIS A 167 -3.20 -6.74 -7.37
C HIS A 167 -2.06 -6.14 -6.55
N VAL A 168 -0.92 -6.83 -6.49
CA VAL A 168 0.27 -6.33 -5.79
C VAL A 168 1.35 -6.01 -6.82
N VAL A 169 1.97 -4.84 -6.67
CA VAL A 169 3.18 -4.43 -7.39
C VAL A 169 4.20 -4.05 -6.33
N GLY A 170 5.33 -4.74 -6.31
CA GLY A 170 6.43 -4.54 -5.38
C GLY A 170 7.68 -5.28 -5.82
N ASN A 171 8.70 -5.32 -4.97
CA ASN A 171 9.97 -5.99 -5.28
C ASN A 171 9.82 -7.50 -5.11
N MET A 172 9.70 -8.22 -6.23
CA MET A 172 9.45 -9.68 -6.27
C MET A 172 10.75 -10.47 -6.20
N MET A 173 10.83 -11.42 -5.27
CA MET A 173 11.99 -12.27 -5.09
C MET A 173 11.97 -13.43 -6.07
N GLN A 174 13.15 -13.74 -6.62
CA GLN A 174 13.39 -14.95 -7.40
C GLN A 174 13.85 -16.07 -6.48
N PHE A 175 13.23 -17.24 -6.60
CA PHE A 175 13.59 -18.43 -5.83
C PHE A 175 14.11 -19.53 -6.75
N ASP A 176 15.16 -20.23 -6.33
CA ASP A 176 15.67 -21.41 -7.01
C ASP A 176 14.79 -22.66 -6.77
N GLU A 177 15.18 -23.79 -7.38
CA GLU A 177 14.48 -25.08 -7.25
C GLU A 177 14.40 -25.60 -5.81
N ASN A 178 15.30 -25.14 -4.94
CA ASN A 178 15.33 -25.51 -3.53
C ASN A 178 14.53 -24.50 -2.66
N GLY A 179 13.86 -23.53 -3.28
CA GLY A 179 13.05 -22.52 -2.59
C GLY A 179 13.86 -21.44 -1.90
N LYS A 180 15.12 -21.24 -2.29
CA LYS A 180 16.02 -20.22 -1.75
C LYS A 180 16.06 -18.99 -2.66
N CYS A 181 15.99 -17.81 -2.04
CA CYS A 181 16.05 -16.53 -2.74
C CYS A 181 17.44 -16.35 -3.38
N VAL A 182 17.45 -16.01 -4.67
CA VAL A 182 18.66 -15.84 -5.49
C VAL A 182 18.74 -14.46 -6.16
N GLY A 183 17.73 -13.62 -5.99
CA GLY A 183 17.68 -12.26 -6.54
C GLY A 183 16.28 -11.70 -6.57
N PHE A 184 16.06 -10.69 -7.40
CA PHE A 184 14.76 -10.04 -7.60
C PHE A 184 14.39 -9.91 -9.08
N ASP A 185 13.09 -9.96 -9.37
CA ASP A 185 12.51 -9.76 -10.69
C ASP A 185 12.32 -8.28 -11.03
N GLY A 186 12.61 -7.93 -12.28
CA GLY A 186 12.28 -6.62 -12.84
C GLY A 186 13.18 -5.47 -12.37
N LYS A 187 12.60 -4.27 -12.32
CA LYS A 187 13.30 -3.05 -11.87
C LYS A 187 12.92 -2.78 -10.41
N LEU A 188 13.90 -2.38 -9.61
CA LEU A 188 13.69 -1.88 -8.26
C LEU A 188 12.57 -0.84 -8.21
N ILE A 189 11.58 -1.07 -7.36
CA ILE A 189 10.58 -0.09 -6.96
C ILE A 189 10.97 0.51 -5.61
N HIS A 190 11.13 1.83 -5.56
CA HIS A 190 11.42 2.60 -4.35
C HIS A 190 10.54 3.85 -4.31
N SER A 191 10.44 4.50 -3.15
CA SER A 191 9.47 5.60 -2.91
C SER A 191 9.54 6.77 -3.90
N LEU A 192 10.61 6.94 -4.68
CA LEU A 192 10.76 8.03 -5.66
C LEU A 192 10.40 7.62 -7.10
N ASN A 193 10.24 6.33 -7.39
CA ASN A 193 9.92 5.85 -8.74
C ASN A 193 8.55 5.14 -8.83
N LYS A 194 7.75 5.18 -7.75
CA LYS A 194 6.35 4.73 -7.74
C LYS A 194 5.49 5.68 -8.58
N ASN A 195 5.37 5.41 -9.87
CA ASN A 195 4.59 6.21 -10.81
C ASN A 195 4.14 5.36 -12.01
N ALA A 196 3.48 5.99 -13.00
CA ALA A 196 2.93 5.31 -14.17
C ALA A 196 3.93 4.47 -14.96
N SER A 197 5.24 4.77 -14.95
CA SER A 197 6.24 3.96 -15.65
C SER A 197 6.31 2.51 -15.19
N VAL A 198 5.83 2.22 -13.97
CA VAL A 198 5.72 0.84 -13.44
C VAL A 198 4.36 0.22 -13.79
N LEU A 199 3.32 1.03 -14.00
CA LEU A 199 1.93 0.58 -14.09
C LEU A 199 1.41 0.42 -15.53
N LEU A 200 1.87 1.26 -16.47
CA LEU A 200 1.28 1.37 -17.80
C LEU A 200 1.23 0.04 -18.55
N ASP A 201 2.27 -0.80 -18.40
CA ASP A 201 2.39 -2.09 -19.10
C ASP A 201 1.82 -3.28 -18.29
N THR A 202 1.14 -3.01 -17.16
CA THR A 202 0.61 -4.08 -16.30
C THR A 202 -0.78 -4.54 -16.74
N PRO A 203 -1.13 -5.84 -16.57
CA PRO A 203 -2.48 -6.34 -16.81
C PRO A 203 -3.55 -5.60 -15.99
N PHE A 204 -3.18 -5.15 -14.78
CA PHE A 204 -4.04 -4.31 -13.93
C PHE A 204 -4.46 -3.02 -14.65
N TRP A 205 -3.51 -2.25 -15.17
CA TRP A 205 -3.83 -0.98 -15.82
C TRP A 205 -4.63 -1.18 -17.10
N HIS A 206 -4.28 -2.19 -17.90
CA HIS A 206 -5.04 -2.55 -19.09
C HIS A 206 -6.50 -2.89 -18.76
N HIS A 207 -6.73 -3.63 -17.68
CA HIS A 207 -8.08 -3.93 -17.19
C HIS A 207 -8.86 -2.67 -16.78
N CYS A 208 -8.23 -1.76 -16.02
CA CYS A 208 -8.83 -0.48 -15.64
C CYS A 208 -9.26 0.34 -16.87
N GLN A 209 -8.41 0.38 -17.91
CA GLN A 209 -8.72 1.08 -19.16
C GLN A 209 -9.89 0.44 -19.91
N MET A 210 -9.92 -0.89 -20.01
CA MET A 210 -11.01 -1.61 -20.68
C MET A 210 -12.36 -1.40 -19.98
N GLU A 211 -12.38 -1.40 -18.65
CA GLU A 211 -13.59 -1.15 -17.85
C GLU A 211 -13.94 0.34 -17.72
N ARG A 212 -13.09 1.23 -18.24
CA ARG A 212 -13.22 2.70 -18.14
C ARG A 212 -13.30 3.17 -16.68
N ARG A 213 -12.51 2.54 -15.80
CA ARG A 213 -12.26 3.04 -14.44
C ARG A 213 -11.37 4.27 -14.55
N HIS A 214 -11.78 5.37 -13.93
CA HIS A 214 -11.08 6.65 -14.08
C HIS A 214 -11.02 7.45 -12.78
N ASN A 215 -11.92 7.20 -11.82
CA ASN A 215 -11.85 7.84 -10.51
C ASN A 215 -10.86 7.07 -9.63
N ILE A 216 -9.76 7.70 -9.26
CA ILE A 216 -8.64 7.12 -8.50
C ILE A 216 -8.76 7.52 -7.04
N LEU A 217 -9.01 6.55 -6.16
CA LEU A 217 -8.80 6.74 -4.73
C LEU A 217 -7.37 6.29 -4.38
N LEU A 218 -6.53 7.24 -4.00
CA LEU A 218 -5.13 7.03 -3.69
C LEU A 218 -4.88 7.11 -2.19
N LEU A 219 -4.22 6.10 -1.62
CA LEU A 219 -3.81 6.08 -0.21
C LEU A 219 -2.30 5.91 -0.08
N GLY A 220 -1.67 6.66 0.81
CA GLY A 220 -0.25 6.48 1.14
C GLY A 220 0.15 7.17 2.42
N ASP A 221 1.26 6.75 3.02
CA ASP A 221 1.77 7.34 4.26
C ASP A 221 2.92 8.32 4.00
N SER A 222 3.60 8.23 2.85
CA SER A 222 4.71 9.10 2.49
C SER A 222 4.31 10.16 1.45
N LEU A 223 4.99 11.31 1.44
CA LEU A 223 4.77 12.34 0.42
C LEU A 223 5.03 11.82 -1.01
N GLY A 224 5.92 10.81 -1.15
CA GLY A 224 6.21 10.16 -2.43
C GLY A 224 5.00 9.45 -3.02
N ASP A 225 4.14 8.88 -2.17
CA ASP A 225 2.99 8.08 -2.60
C ASP A 225 1.92 8.89 -3.34
N ALA A 226 1.85 10.20 -3.11
CA ALA A 226 0.98 11.09 -3.89
C ALA A 226 1.28 11.05 -5.41
N ASN A 227 2.47 10.56 -5.78
CA ASN A 227 2.89 10.38 -7.17
C ASN A 227 2.59 9.00 -7.76
N MET A 228 1.96 8.07 -7.04
CA MET A 228 1.67 6.71 -7.56
C MET A 228 0.84 6.73 -8.85
N ALA A 229 -0.04 7.71 -8.99
CA ALA A 229 -0.82 7.93 -10.22
C ALA A 229 -0.12 8.83 -11.25
N LYS A 230 1.02 9.45 -10.93
CA LYS A 230 1.69 10.42 -11.81
C LYS A 230 2.05 9.79 -13.16
N GLY A 231 1.56 10.39 -14.23
CA GLY A 231 1.76 9.92 -15.61
C GLY A 231 0.67 8.96 -16.11
N LEU A 232 -0.32 8.62 -15.29
CA LEU A 232 -1.55 7.99 -15.75
C LEU A 232 -2.45 9.06 -16.40
N ASP A 233 -3.36 8.62 -17.25
CA ASP A 233 -4.36 9.49 -17.89
C ASP A 233 -5.54 9.70 -16.93
N TYR A 234 -5.56 10.86 -16.26
CA TYR A 234 -6.63 11.32 -15.38
C TYR A 234 -6.61 12.85 -15.29
N THR A 235 -7.75 13.45 -14.94
CA THR A 235 -7.88 14.87 -14.60
C THR A 235 -7.82 15.07 -13.08
N GLU A 236 -7.42 16.25 -12.58
CA GLU A 236 -7.31 16.43 -11.12
C GLU A 236 -8.63 16.23 -10.34
N ASP A 237 -9.79 16.39 -11.00
CA ASP A 237 -11.10 16.08 -10.40
C ASP A 237 -11.40 14.57 -10.31
N GLU A 238 -10.57 13.72 -10.95
CA GLU A 238 -10.65 12.26 -10.99
C GLU A 238 -9.75 11.57 -9.96
N ILE A 239 -9.08 12.31 -9.09
CA ILE A 239 -8.22 11.72 -8.06
C ILE A 239 -8.48 12.33 -6.69
N ILE A 240 -8.63 11.46 -5.70
CA ILE A 240 -8.66 11.83 -4.28
C ILE A 240 -7.48 11.15 -3.60
N ARG A 241 -6.58 11.96 -3.03
CA ARG A 241 -5.37 11.52 -2.34
C ARG A 241 -5.60 11.59 -0.83
N ILE A 242 -5.45 10.47 -0.15
CA ILE A 242 -5.57 10.36 1.31
C ILE A 242 -4.19 10.00 1.88
N GLY A 243 -3.63 10.92 2.68
CA GLY A 243 -2.35 10.76 3.33
C GLY A 243 -2.49 10.28 4.77
N VAL A 244 -1.75 9.25 5.17
CA VAL A 244 -1.68 8.81 6.59
C VAL A 244 -0.42 9.39 7.23
N LEU A 245 -0.57 10.45 8.01
CA LEU A 245 0.52 11.08 8.75
C LEU A 245 0.70 10.40 10.11
N ASN A 246 1.53 9.36 10.11
CA ASN A 246 1.74 8.48 11.25
C ASN A 246 2.44 9.12 12.45
N SER A 247 3.47 9.93 12.20
CA SER A 247 4.35 10.49 13.25
C SER A 247 4.86 11.88 12.85
N TYR A 248 5.42 12.62 13.81
CA TYR A 248 5.90 14.01 13.62
C TYR A 248 4.81 14.92 13.03
N VAL A 249 3.59 14.81 13.59
CA VAL A 249 2.41 15.52 13.07
C VAL A 249 2.63 17.03 13.08
N PRO A 250 3.05 17.68 14.19
CA PRO A 250 3.23 19.14 14.19
C PRO A 250 4.20 19.65 13.13
N GLU A 251 5.26 18.90 12.85
CA GLU A 251 6.34 19.30 11.95
C GLU A 251 6.00 19.07 10.48
N ARG A 252 5.20 18.04 10.18
CA ARG A 252 4.96 17.59 8.79
C ARG A 252 3.53 17.84 8.30
N LEU A 253 2.62 18.28 9.17
CA LEU A 253 1.22 18.45 8.82
C LEU A 253 1.02 19.37 7.61
N GLN A 254 1.75 20.48 7.53
CA GLN A 254 1.61 21.42 6.42
C GLN A 254 1.97 20.78 5.08
N ASP A 255 3.11 20.07 5.00
CA ASP A 255 3.52 19.37 3.77
C ASP A 255 2.47 18.35 3.32
N TYR A 256 1.81 17.67 4.26
CA TYR A 256 0.76 16.70 3.95
C TYR A 256 -0.52 17.38 3.49
N LEU A 257 -0.93 18.50 4.12
CA LEU A 257 -2.10 19.27 3.70
C LEU A 257 -1.91 19.91 2.32
N ASP A 258 -0.67 20.26 1.95
CA ASP A 258 -0.34 20.78 0.63
C ASP A 258 -0.32 19.68 -0.46
N THR A 259 -0.15 18.41 -0.05
CA THR A 259 0.04 17.27 -0.95
C THR A 259 -1.20 16.37 -1.11
N PHE A 260 -1.98 16.20 -0.05
CA PHE A 260 -3.12 15.28 0.01
C PHE A 260 -4.44 16.03 0.18
N ASP A 261 -5.51 15.49 -0.39
CA ASP A 261 -6.86 16.05 -0.25
C ASP A 261 -7.43 15.79 1.15
N VAL A 262 -7.03 14.69 1.79
CA VAL A 262 -7.40 14.31 3.16
C VAL A 262 -6.16 13.81 3.91
N VAL A 263 -5.96 14.26 5.14
CA VAL A 263 -4.84 13.81 6.00
C VAL A 263 -5.37 13.14 7.25
N LEU A 264 -5.03 11.87 7.44
CA LEU A 264 -5.32 11.08 8.63
C LEU A 264 -4.11 11.12 9.56
N THR A 265 -4.21 11.77 10.72
CA THR A 265 -3.07 11.99 11.63
C THR A 265 -3.04 11.00 12.79
N ASN A 266 -1.86 10.84 13.41
CA ASN A 266 -1.66 10.05 14.63
C ASN A 266 -2.00 8.56 14.45
N ASP A 267 -1.46 7.96 13.39
CA ASP A 267 -1.60 6.52 13.12
C ASP A 267 -3.07 6.05 13.10
N ALA A 268 -3.94 6.88 12.53
CA ALA A 268 -5.39 6.68 12.55
C ALA A 268 -5.86 5.42 11.80
N SER A 269 -7.03 4.92 12.19
CA SER A 269 -7.74 3.86 11.45
C SER A 269 -8.20 4.30 10.05
N LEU A 270 -8.57 3.33 9.21
CA LEU A 270 -9.11 3.58 7.86
C LEU A 270 -10.63 3.81 7.83
N HIS A 271 -11.32 3.93 8.98
CA HIS A 271 -12.78 4.15 9.01
C HIS A 271 -13.25 5.37 8.19
N ALA A 272 -12.43 6.44 8.10
CA ALA A 272 -12.78 7.58 7.24
C ALA A 272 -12.87 7.16 5.76
N VAL A 273 -11.97 6.29 5.30
CA VAL A 273 -11.96 5.73 3.94
C VAL A 273 -13.14 4.79 3.74
N GLU A 274 -13.41 3.92 4.71
CA GLU A 274 -14.57 3.02 4.73
C GLU A 274 -15.89 3.78 4.53
N LEU A 275 -16.09 4.88 5.28
CA LEU A 275 -17.27 5.72 5.16
C LEU A 275 -17.40 6.38 3.77
N LEU A 276 -16.29 6.84 3.20
CA LEU A 276 -16.27 7.39 1.84
C LEU A 276 -16.71 6.31 0.82
N LEU A 277 -16.15 5.10 0.91
CA LEU A 277 -16.50 4.01 0.00
C LEU A 277 -17.98 3.61 0.06
N HIS A 278 -18.56 3.52 1.27
CA HIS A 278 -19.99 3.26 1.40
C HIS A 278 -20.86 4.36 0.79
N GLN A 279 -20.45 5.63 0.89
CA GLN A 279 -21.17 6.73 0.25
C GLN A 279 -21.14 6.64 -1.27
N VAL A 280 -20.00 6.25 -1.87
CA VAL A 280 -19.88 6.07 -3.33
C VAL A 280 -20.67 4.84 -3.80
N GLN A 281 -20.73 3.77 -2.98
CA GLN A 281 -21.51 2.56 -3.29
C GLN A 281 -23.03 2.78 -3.26
N MET A 282 -23.52 3.67 -2.38
CA MET A 282 -24.96 3.93 -2.22
C MET A 282 -25.58 4.71 -3.38
N VAL A 283 -24.78 5.27 -4.29
CA VAL A 283 -25.29 6.02 -5.45
C VAL A 283 -25.57 5.04 -6.59
N PRO A 284 -26.83 4.92 -7.07
CA PRO A 284 -27.13 4.07 -8.22
C PRO A 284 -26.30 4.51 -9.43
N PRO A 285 -25.77 3.58 -10.25
CA PRO A 285 -25.08 3.95 -11.47
C PRO A 285 -26.01 4.81 -12.32
N ALA A 286 -25.49 5.93 -12.84
CA ALA A 286 -26.23 6.77 -13.77
C ALA A 286 -26.76 5.89 -14.91
N SER A 287 -28.08 5.88 -15.10
CA SER A 287 -28.76 5.12 -16.15
C SER A 287 -28.04 5.36 -17.49
N LYS A 288 -27.56 4.28 -18.12
CA LYS A 288 -27.01 4.33 -19.48
C LYS A 288 -28.05 4.83 -20.49
#